data_AF-A0A945M340-F1
#
_entry.id   AF-A0A945M340-F1
#
_cell.length_a   1.000
_cell.length_b   1.000
_cell.length_c   1.000
_cell.angle_alpha   90.00
_cell.angle_beta   90.00
_cell.angle_gamma   90.00
#
_symmetry.space_group_name_H-M   'P 1'
#
loop_
_entity.id
_entity.type
_entity.pdbx_description
1 polymer ?
#
loop_
_entity_poly.entity_id
_entity_poly.type
_entity_poly.pdbx_seq_one_letter_code
_entity_poly.pdbx_strand_id
1 'polypeptide(L)' 'MALKHNEIANFIFKIADKVLRGPFKPKEYGDVILPFILLRRLDCVLEEHKDTVIGLHNE' A
#
# COMPACT_ATOMS: atom_id res chain seq x y z
N MET A 1 11.97 14.40 -13.71
CA MET A 1 12.88 13.51 -12.95
C MET A 1 12.26 12.12 -13.00
N ALA A 2 12.73 11.25 -13.90
CA ALA A 2 12.12 9.94 -14.09
C ALA A 2 12.29 9.11 -12.81
N LEU A 3 11.18 8.83 -12.12
CA LEU A 3 11.16 7.91 -10.99
C LEU A 3 11.69 6.56 -11.50
N LYS A 4 12.84 6.12 -10.99
CA LYS A 4 13.37 4.80 -11.30
C LYS A 4 12.46 3.77 -10.63
N HIS A 5 11.44 3.31 -11.33
CA HIS A 5 10.45 2.32 -10.86
C HIS A 5 11.12 1.11 -10.19
N ASN A 6 12.29 0.70 -10.68
CA ASN A 6 13.11 -0.37 -10.08
C ASN A 6 13.59 -0.05 -8.65
N GLU A 7 13.94 1.20 -8.33
CA GLU A 7 14.39 1.58 -6.99
C GLU A 7 13.25 1.47 -5.97
N ILE A 8 12.03 1.91 -6.34
CA ILE A 8 10.87 1.81 -5.44
C ILE A 8 10.38 0.36 -5.34
N ALA A 9 10.40 -0.41 -6.43
CA ALA A 9 10.08 -1.83 -6.37
C ALA A 9 11.04 -2.57 -5.42
N ASN A 10 12.35 -2.36 -5.55
CA ASN A 10 13.36 -2.94 -4.66
C ASN A 10 13.17 -2.51 -3.20
N PHE A 11 12.78 -1.26 -2.95
CA PHE A 11 12.47 -0.78 -1.61
C PHE A 11 11.27 -1.50 -0.99
N ILE A 12 10.18 -1.65 -1.73
CA ILE A 12 8.97 -2.37 -1.29
C ILE A 12 9.30 -3.82 -0.97
N PHE A 13 10.02 -4.52 -1.87
CA PHE A 13 10.42 -5.91 -1.64
C PHE A 13 11.35 -6.07 -0.43
N LYS A 14 12.30 -5.16 -0.21
CA LYS A 14 13.16 -5.16 0.99
C LYS A 14 12.38 -5.01 2.28
N ILE A 15 11.33 -4.18 2.30
CA ILE A 15 10.46 -4.03 3.47
C ILE A 15 9.65 -5.30 3.70
N ALA A 16 9.06 -5.86 2.64
CA ALA A 16 8.32 -7.11 2.72
C ALA A 16 9.20 -8.24 3.28
N ASP A 17 10.44 -8.36 2.80
CA ASP A 17 11.42 -9.32 3.31
C ASP A 17 11.82 -9.09 4.77
N LYS A 18 11.76 -7.84 5.26
CA LYS A 18 12.06 -7.54 6.67
C LYS A 18 10.89 -7.88 7.59
N VAL A 19 9.66 -7.66 7.14
CA VAL A 19 8.45 -7.71 7.99
C VAL A 19 7.72 -9.04 7.89
N LEU A 20 7.63 -9.63 6.69
CA LEU A 20 6.83 -10.84 6.43
C LEU A 20 7.65 -12.13 6.52
N ARG A 21 8.98 -12.03 6.53
CA ARG A 21 9.87 -13.19 6.63
C ARG A 21 9.70 -13.90 7.97
N GLY A 22 9.41 -15.19 7.91
CA GLY A 22 9.14 -16.03 9.08
C GLY A 22 7.72 -16.59 9.02
N PRO A 23 6.69 -15.81 9.37
CA PRO A 23 5.29 -16.25 9.34
C PRO A 23 4.76 -16.55 7.93
N PHE A 24 5.34 -15.95 6.88
CA PHE A 24 4.92 -16.14 5.48
C PHE A 24 6.07 -16.57 4.59
N LYS A 25 5.78 -17.43 3.60
CA LYS A 25 6.69 -17.79 2.51
C LYS A 25 6.70 -16.67 1.47
N PRO A 26 7.78 -16.52 0.68
CA PRO A 26 7.86 -15.47 -0.35
C PRO A 26 6.68 -15.47 -1.35
N LYS A 27 6.13 -16.65 -1.66
CA LYS A 27 4.95 -16.78 -2.53
C LYS A 27 3.65 -16.22 -1.91
N GLU A 28 3.60 -16.12 -0.58
CA GLU A 28 2.42 -15.68 0.21
C GLU A 28 2.49 -14.17 0.51
N TYR A 29 3.60 -13.49 0.17
CA TYR A 29 3.70 -12.05 0.36
C TYR A 29 2.62 -11.28 -0.41
N GLY A 30 2.22 -11.80 -1.57
CA GLY A 30 1.15 -11.21 -2.39
C GLY A 30 -0.17 -11.09 -1.62
N ASP A 31 -0.51 -12.08 -0.79
CA ASP A 31 -1.76 -12.12 -0.03
C ASP A 31 -1.83 -11.01 1.02
N VAL A 32 -0.67 -10.55 1.50
CA VAL A 32 -0.58 -9.42 2.44
C VAL A 32 -0.44 -8.10 1.67
N ILE A 33 0.45 -8.03 0.69
CA ILE A 33 0.79 -6.77 0.01
C ILE A 33 -0.38 -6.23 -0.82
N LEU A 34 -1.11 -7.10 -1.52
CA LEU A 34 -2.21 -6.69 -2.41
C LEU A 34 -3.35 -5.93 -1.69
N PRO A 35 -3.93 -6.43 -0.58
CA PRO A 35 -5.00 -5.69 0.10
C PRO A 35 -4.53 -4.33 0.63
N PHE A 36 -3.29 -4.21 1.13
CA PHE A 36 -2.76 -2.91 1.55
C PHE A 36 -2.53 -1.94 0.39
N ILE A 37 -2.07 -2.43 -0.77
CA ILE A 37 -1.96 -1.59 -1.97
C ILE A 37 -3.35 -1.13 -2.43
N LEU A 38 -4.36 -2.01 -2.35
CA LEU A 38 -5.73 -1.66 -2.71
C LEU A 38 -6.29 -0.58 -1.77
N LEU A 39 -6.12 -0.72 -0.46
CA LEU A 39 -6.50 0.32 0.51
C LEU A 39 -5.80 1.64 0.20
N ARG A 40 -4.48 1.62 -0.04
CA ARG A 40 -3.74 2.84 -0.39
C ARG A 40 -4.26 3.48 -1.68
N ARG A 41 -4.62 2.68 -2.69
CA ARG A 41 -5.20 3.22 -3.93
C ARG A 41 -6.57 3.84 -3.69
N LEU A 42 -7.41 3.19 -2.89
CA LEU A 42 -8.71 3.75 -2.51
C LEU A 42 -8.54 5.07 -1.75
N ASP A 43 -7.62 5.13 -0.78
CA ASP A 43 -7.28 6.37 -0.06
C ASP A 43 -6.83 7.47 -1.03
N CYS A 44 -5.94 7.15 -1.98
CA CYS A 44 -5.46 8.14 -2.95
C CYS A 44 -6.57 8.67 -3.87
N VAL A 45 -7.58 7.87 -4.20
CA VAL A 45 -8.75 8.31 -4.97
C VAL A 45 -9.65 9.20 -4.12
N LEU A 46 -9.77 8.90 -2.82
CA LEU A 46 -10.62 9.66 -1.89
C LEU A 46 -9.93 10.89 -1.31
N GLU A 47 -8.61 11.06 -1.47
CA GLU A 47 -7.86 12.16 -0.85
C GLU A 47 -8.38 13.54 -1.28
N GLU A 48 -8.83 13.71 -2.53
CA GLU A 48 -9.41 14.97 -3.01
C GLU A 48 -10.75 15.31 -2.34
N HIS A 49 -11.50 14.30 -1.88
CA HIS A 49 -12.82 14.45 -1.28
C HIS A 49 -12.85 14.16 0.22
N LYS A 50 -11.68 14.10 0.85
CA LYS A 50 -11.54 13.64 2.24
C LYS A 50 -12.36 14.46 3.23
N ASP A 51 -12.33 15.79 3.11
CA ASP A 51 -13.09 16.68 3.99
C ASP A 51 -14.61 16.48 3.82
N THR A 52 -15.07 16.21 2.60
CA THR A 52 -16.48 15.90 2.31
C THR A 52 -16.90 14.57 2.92
N VAL A 53 -16.06 13.54 2.81
CA VAL A 53 -16.33 12.21 3.38
C VAL A 53 -16.34 12.26 4.91
N ILE A 54 -15.42 13.00 5.53
CA ILE A 54 -15.39 13.19 6.99
C ILE A 54 -16.62 13.95 7.47
N GLY A 55 -17.06 14.98 6.74
CA GLY A 55 -18.30 15.70 7.03
C GLY A 55 -19.52 14.79 7.04
N LEU A 56 -19.69 13.97 5.99
CA LEU A 56 -20.80 13.01 5.86
C LEU A 56 -20.80 11.90 6.93
N HIS A 57 -19.65 11.52 7.48
CA HIS A 57 -19.56 10.48 8.51
C HIS A 57 -19.87 10.99 9.92
N ASN A 58 -19.60 12.27 10.20
CA ASN A 58 -19.76 12.89 11.51
C ASN A 58 -21.17 13.49 11.74
N GLU A 59 -22.07 13.35 10.77
CA GLU A 59 -23.52 13.60 10.89
C GLU A 59 -24.28 12.31 11.22
#